data_AF-U6EBL6-F1
#
_entry.id   AF-U6EBL6-F1
#
_cell.length_a   1.000
_cell.length_b   1.000
_cell.length_c   1.000
_cell.angle_alpha   90.00
_cell.angle_beta   90.00
_cell.angle_gamma   90.00
#
_symmetry.space_group_name_H-M   'P 1'
#
loop_
_entity.id
_entity.type
_entity.pdbx_description
1 polymer ?
#
loop_
_entity_poly.entity_id
_entity_poly.type
_entity_poly.pdbx_seq_one_letter_code
_entity_poly.pdbx_strand_id
1 'polypeptide(L)' 'MNFKEIRNFLVVLVVFLVIVLIFRFIADLMGETSPTGPIKIFSWIAGSLAALDIWERISR' A
#
# COMPACT_ATOMS: atom_id res chain seq x y z
N MET A 1 -21.16 1.86 -10.07
CA MET A 1 -19.76 1.41 -10.06
C MET A 1 -19.67 0.19 -10.97
N ASN A 2 -18.92 0.30 -12.07
CA ASN A 2 -18.81 -0.76 -13.08
C ASN A 2 -17.93 -1.90 -12.54
N PHE A 3 -18.19 -3.17 -12.91
CA PHE A 3 -17.38 -4.31 -12.46
C PHE A 3 -15.88 -4.11 -12.73
N LYS A 4 -15.54 -3.46 -13.86
CA LYS A 4 -14.17 -3.07 -14.20
C LYS A 4 -13.54 -2.14 -13.15
N GLU A 5 -14.28 -1.14 -12.69
CA GLU A 5 -13.81 -0.17 -11.67
C GLU A 5 -13.62 -0.84 -10.31
N ILE A 6 -14.55 -1.71 -9.91
CA ILE A 6 -14.46 -2.47 -8.65
C ILE A 6 -13.23 -3.37 -8.67
N ARG A 7 -13.01 -4.11 -9.76
CA ARG A 7 -11.82 -4.96 -9.92
C ARG A 7 -10.53 -4.14 -9.85
N ASN A 8 -10.46 -3.03 -10.58
CA ASN A 8 -9.29 -2.16 -10.58
C ASN A 8 -9.01 -1.60 -9.17
N PHE A 9 -10.05 -1.22 -8.44
CA PHE A 9 -9.93 -0.73 -7.07
C PHE A 9 -9.40 -1.83 -6.14
N LEU A 10 -9.92 -3.06 -6.26
CA LEU A 10 -9.45 -4.20 -5.48
C LEU A 10 -7.97 -4.52 -5.76
N VAL A 11 -7.54 -4.47 -7.03
CA VAL A 11 -6.12 -4.70 -7.38
C VAL A 11 -5.24 -3.66 -6.70
N VAL A 12 -5.61 -2.39 -6.77
CA VAL A 12 -4.85 -1.28 -6.16
C VAL A 12 -4.80 -1.41 -4.64
N LEU A 13 -5.93 -1.76 -4.01
CA LEU A 13 -6.01 -2.02 -2.58
C LEU A 13 -5.11 -3.19 -2.16
N VAL A 14 -5.09 -4.28 -2.94
CA VAL A 14 -4.21 -5.43 -2.67
C VAL A 14 -2.74 -5.02 -2.75
N VAL A 15 -2.34 -4.25 -3.76
CA VAL A 15 -0.95 -3.79 -3.87
C VAL A 15 -0.57 -2.89 -2.70
N PHE A 16 -1.43 -1.95 -2.33
CA PHE A 16 -1.23 -1.11 -1.15
C PHE A 16 -1.01 -1.96 0.11
N LEU A 17 -1.89 -2.95 0.35
CA LEU A 17 -1.81 -3.82 1.51
C LEU A 17 -0.52 -4.66 1.52
N VAL A 18 -0.11 -5.21 0.37
CA VAL A 18 1.14 -5.98 0.27
C VAL A 18 2.34 -5.12 0.68
N ILE A 19 2.42 -3.89 0.19
CA ILE A 19 3.50 -2.96 0.54
C ILE A 19 3.48 -2.69 2.05
N VAL A 20 2.34 -2.29 2.61
CA VAL A 20 2.23 -1.98 4.04
C VAL A 20 2.58 -3.19 4.92
N LEU A 21 2.17 -4.40 4.54
CA LEU A 21 2.48 -5.61 5.29
C LEU A 21 3.97 -5.96 5.27
N ILE A 22 4.63 -5.82 4.11
CA ILE A 22 6.07 -6.05 3.98
C ILE A 22 6.84 -5.07 4.87
N PHE A 23 6.51 -3.79 4.80
CA PHE A 23 7.19 -2.77 5.62
C PHE A 23 6.87 -2.91 7.10
N ARG A 24 5.66 -3.33 7.47
CA ARG A 24 5.33 -3.64 8.86
C ARG A 24 6.22 -4.75 9.39
N PHE A 25 6.41 -5.83 8.63
CA PHE A 25 7.33 -6.90 8.99
C PHE A 25 8.77 -6.39 9.14
N ILE A 26 9.24 -5.54 8.22
CA ILE A 26 10.57 -4.91 8.33
C ILE A 26 10.67 -4.03 9.58
N ALA A 27 9.64 -3.22 9.87
CA ALA A 27 9.59 -2.36 11.05
C ALA A 27 9.67 -3.19 12.34
N ASP A 28 8.93 -4.29 12.41
CA ASP A 28 8.94 -5.20 13.54
C ASP A 28 10.32 -5.88 13.70
N LEU A 29 10.98 -6.27 12.60
CA LEU A 29 12.36 -6.80 12.61
C LEU A 29 13.39 -5.75 13.08
N MET A 30 13.15 -4.47 12.78
CA MET A 30 13.99 -3.35 13.21
C MET A 30 13.69 -2.89 14.65
N GLY A 31 12.76 -3.54 15.34
CA GLY A 31 12.39 -3.20 16.72
C GLY A 31 11.49 -1.97 16.85
N GLU A 32 10.83 -1.54 15.76
CA GLU A 32 9.92 -0.40 15.75
C GLU A 32 8.57 -0.78 16.37
N THR A 33 8.44 -0.59 17.69
CA THR A 33 7.24 -0.96 18.46
C THR A 33 6.12 0.08 18.36
N SER A 34 6.45 1.34 18.08
CA SER A 34 5.46 2.40 17.90
C SER A 34 4.60 2.11 16.67
N PRO A 35 3.27 2.27 16.73
CA PRO A 35 2.39 2.18 15.57
C PRO A 35 2.59 3.34 14.57
N THR A 36 3.21 4.43 15.02
CA THR A 36 3.54 5.62 14.21
C THR A 36 5.05 5.80 14.03
N GLY A 37 5.81 4.72 14.09
CA GLY A 37 7.23 4.78 13.82
C GLY A 37 7.54 5.18 12.36
N PRO A 38 8.76 5.66 12.11
CA PRO A 38 9.14 6.20 10.81
C PRO A 38 8.96 5.19 9.67
N ILE A 39 9.35 3.92 9.85
CA ILE A 39 9.24 2.90 8.79
C ILE A 39 7.77 2.66 8.44
N LYS A 40 6.90 2.56 9.45
CA LYS A 40 5.45 2.41 9.22
C LYS A 40 4.91 3.63 8.49
N ILE A 41 5.21 4.87 8.90
CA ILE A 41 4.74 6.08 8.20
C ILE A 41 5.22 6.12 6.74
N PHE A 42 6.51 5.85 6.50
CA PHE A 42 7.06 5.79 5.15
C PHE A 42 6.36 4.74 4.29
N SER A 43 5.98 3.60 4.86
CA SER A 43 5.25 2.56 4.14
C SER A 43 3.87 3.01 3.66
N TRP A 44 3.17 3.82 4.44
CA TRP A 44 1.87 4.38 4.05
C TRP A 44 2.02 5.34 2.87
N ILE A 45 3.04 6.19 2.91
CA ILE A 45 3.33 7.15 1.83
C ILE A 45 3.73 6.39 0.56
N ALA A 46 4.72 5.50 0.65
CA ALA A 46 5.21 4.72 -0.49
C ALA A 46 4.11 3.82 -1.07
N GLY A 47 3.33 3.14 -0.22
CA GLY A 47 2.20 2.33 -0.62
C GLY A 47 1.14 3.15 -1.35
N SER A 48 0.82 4.34 -0.86
CA SER A 48 -0.17 5.23 -1.49
C SER A 48 0.29 5.72 -2.87
N LEU A 49 1.57 6.11 -3.01
CA LEU A 49 2.13 6.54 -4.29
C LEU A 49 2.12 5.40 -5.32
N ALA A 50 2.53 4.19 -4.92
CA ALA A 50 2.49 3.02 -5.79
C ALA A 50 1.06 2.65 -6.18
N ALA A 51 0.12 2.70 -5.24
CA ALA A 51 -1.30 2.45 -5.48
C ALA A 51 -1.89 3.43 -6.51
N LEU A 52 -1.55 4.71 -6.43
CA LEU A 52 -1.98 5.74 -7.38
C LEU A 52 -1.40 5.50 -8.78
N ASP A 53 -0.09 5.23 -8.89
CA ASP A 53 0.54 4.94 -10.20
C ASP A 53 -0.09 3.72 -10.87
N ILE A 54 -0.37 2.66 -10.11
CA ILE A 54 -1.03 1.46 -10.62
C ILE A 54 -2.46 1.76 -11.04
N TRP A 55 -3.21 2.52 -10.23
CA TRP A 55 -4.57 2.95 -10.58
C TRP A 55 -4.60 3.68 -11.92
N GLU A 56 -3.68 4.62 -12.14
CA GLU A 56 -3.57 5.34 -13.41
C GLU A 56 -3.26 4.41 -14.58
N ARG A 57 -2.34 3.46 -14.40
CA ARG A 57 -1.97 2.50 -15.46
C ARG A 57 -3.10 1.56 -15.86
N ILE A 58 -3.89 1.08 -14.91
CA ILE A 58 -4.97 0.10 -15.17
C ILE A 58 -6.31 0.74 -15.56
N SER A 59 -6.45 2.05 -15.31
CA SER A 59 -7.67 2.80 -15.61
C SER A 59 -7.61 3.55 -16.94
N ARG A 60 -6.41 3.75 -17.50
CA ARG A 60 -6.22 4.08 -18.92
C ARG A 60 -6.66 2.92 -19.81
#